data_AF-A0A1E4HGK8-F1
#
_entry.id   AF-A0A1E4HGK8-F1
#
_cell.length_a   1.000
_cell.length_b   1.000
_cell.length_c   1.000
_cell.angle_alpha   90.00
_cell.angle_beta   90.00
_cell.angle_gamma   90.00
#
_symmetry.space_group_name_H-M   'P 1'
#
loop_
_entity.id
_entity.type
_entity.pdbx_description
1 polymer ?
#
loop_
_entity_poly.entity_id
_entity_poly.type
_entity_poly.pdbx_seq_one_letter_code
_entity_poly.pdbx_strand_id
1 'polypeptide(L)'
;MLRLVALLSLALLACAAPAAAQTPIHRCIGANGGAVFTDQPCAALRATPVNPATPTDTPAPSGPPPVLCAANIEELRQSVIDAFARRDSVRMGGLILWDGYGRGAAIADIRALTALMEQPLLQVDLPAPAASAAALPDNWPPLAGDPAPAATVAPDQLVLHTAGADGAGSTWRFDIVRRAGCLWLRNAP
;
A
#
# COMPACT_ATOMS: atom_id res chain seq x y z
N MET A 1 2.77 -27.16 -44.49
CA MET A 1 3.83 -27.74 -43.65
C MET A 1 4.54 -26.67 -42.81
N LEU A 2 5.06 -25.59 -43.40
CA LEU A 2 5.78 -24.52 -42.65
C LEU A 2 4.97 -23.88 -41.51
N ARG A 3 3.66 -23.65 -41.71
CA ARG A 3 2.77 -23.07 -40.68
C ARG A 3 2.52 -24.00 -39.49
N LEU A 4 2.45 -25.31 -39.73
CA LEU A 4 2.25 -26.31 -38.67
C LEU A 4 3.51 -26.43 -37.81
N VAL A 5 4.69 -26.41 -38.45
CA VAL A 5 5.99 -26.40 -37.76
C VAL A 5 6.14 -25.15 -36.92
N ALA A 6 5.79 -23.96 -37.45
CA ALA A 6 5.84 -22.70 -36.72
C ALA A 6 4.91 -22.69 -35.49
N LEU A 7 3.68 -23.19 -35.62
CA LEU A 7 2.73 -23.34 -34.51
C LEU A 7 3.23 -24.32 -33.44
N LEU A 8 3.82 -25.45 -33.86
CA LEU A 8 4.40 -26.42 -32.94
C LEU A 8 5.59 -25.82 -32.17
N SER A 9 6.48 -25.11 -32.86
CA SER A 9 7.61 -24.44 -32.20
C SER A 9 7.17 -23.35 -31.23
N LEU A 10 6.09 -22.61 -31.53
CA LEU A 10 5.54 -21.60 -30.62
C LEU A 10 4.90 -22.25 -29.37
N ALA A 11 4.21 -23.38 -29.56
CA ALA A 11 3.63 -24.15 -28.46
C ALA A 11 4.71 -24.76 -27.55
N LEU A 12 5.81 -25.27 -28.11
CA LEU A 12 6.95 -25.76 -27.33
C LEU A 12 7.63 -24.63 -26.53
N LEU A 13 7.79 -23.44 -27.11
CA LEU A 13 8.37 -22.29 -26.40
C LEU A 13 7.47 -21.84 -25.23
N ALA A 14 6.14 -21.84 -25.42
CA ALA A 14 5.19 -21.47 -24.37
C ALA A 14 5.18 -22.47 -23.19
N CYS A 15 5.37 -23.76 -23.46
CA CYS A 15 5.45 -24.78 -22.41
C CYS A 15 6.77 -24.77 -21.61
N ALA A 16 7.87 -24.26 -22.18
CA ALA A 16 9.18 -24.25 -21.50
C ALA A 16 9.38 -23.02 -20.58
N ALA A 17 8.58 -21.96 -20.74
CA ALA A 17 8.82 -20.67 -20.09
C ALA A 17 8.52 -20.59 -18.57
N PRO A 18 7.51 -21.26 -17.98
CA PRO A 18 7.16 -20.98 -16.58
C PRO A 18 7.97 -21.79 -15.57
N ALA A 19 8.66 -22.87 -15.98
CA ALA A 19 9.38 -23.75 -15.05
C ALA A 19 10.79 -23.25 -14.70
N ALA A 20 11.47 -22.57 -15.61
CA ALA A 20 12.86 -22.11 -15.42
C ALA A 20 12.97 -20.77 -14.66
N ALA A 21 11.84 -20.10 -14.38
CA ALA A 21 11.82 -18.79 -13.70
C ALA A 21 11.69 -18.89 -12.17
N GLN A 22 11.66 -20.10 -11.61
CA GLN A 22 11.65 -20.27 -10.14
C GLN A 22 13.08 -20.24 -9.60
N THR A 23 13.77 -19.11 -9.77
CA THR A 23 15.03 -18.87 -9.07
C THR A 23 14.74 -18.85 -7.56
N PRO A 24 15.36 -19.75 -6.77
CA PRO A 24 15.13 -19.77 -5.34
C PRO A 24 15.53 -18.42 -4.73
N ILE A 25 14.63 -17.80 -3.95
CA ILE A 25 14.95 -16.57 -3.23
C ILE A 25 15.96 -16.91 -2.13
N HIS A 26 17.18 -16.43 -2.28
CA HIS A 26 18.23 -16.50 -1.29
C HIS A 26 17.96 -15.49 -0.17
N ARG A 27 18.04 -15.96 1.08
CA ARG A 27 17.98 -15.15 2.29
C ARG A 27 19.39 -14.94 2.80
N CYS A 28 19.83 -13.69 2.91
CA CYS A 28 21.21 -13.34 3.23
C CYS A 28 21.26 -12.27 4.32
N ILE A 29 22.40 -12.13 4.98
CA ILE A 29 22.75 -10.98 5.83
C ILE A 29 23.81 -10.16 5.10
N GLY A 30 23.50 -8.89 4.82
CA GLY A 30 24.40 -7.94 4.18
C GLY A 30 25.52 -7.49 5.11
N ALA A 31 26.53 -6.81 4.55
CA ALA A 31 27.68 -6.30 5.31
C ALA A 31 27.32 -5.29 6.41
N ASN A 32 26.16 -4.64 6.30
CA ASN A 32 25.59 -3.74 7.30
C ASN A 32 24.77 -4.47 8.38
N GLY A 33 24.72 -5.81 8.36
CA GLY A 33 23.92 -6.63 9.27
C GLY A 33 22.43 -6.73 8.91
N GLY A 34 21.98 -6.08 7.83
CA GLY A 34 20.58 -6.11 7.39
C GLY A 34 20.22 -7.40 6.64
N ALA A 35 18.95 -7.81 6.73
CA ALA A 35 18.42 -8.90 5.93
C ALA A 35 18.31 -8.50 4.45
N VAL A 36 18.74 -9.39 3.56
CA VAL A 36 18.69 -9.23 2.10
C VAL A 36 18.02 -10.45 1.49
N PHE A 37 17.00 -10.22 0.67
CA PHE A 37 16.32 -11.26 -0.10
C PHE A 37 16.61 -11.02 -1.58
N THR A 38 17.15 -12.02 -2.26
CA THR A 38 17.61 -11.87 -3.65
C THR A 38 17.48 -13.17 -4.43
N ASP A 39 17.29 -13.05 -5.74
CA ASP A 39 17.38 -14.13 -6.72
C ASP A 39 18.84 -14.48 -7.09
N GLN A 40 19.82 -13.67 -6.67
CA GLN A 40 21.24 -13.93 -6.84
C GLN A 40 21.83 -14.66 -5.63
N PRO A 41 22.86 -15.49 -5.82
CA PRO A 41 23.53 -16.14 -4.70
C PRO A 41 24.13 -15.07 -3.76
N CYS A 42 23.98 -15.23 -2.45
CA CYS A 42 24.40 -14.24 -1.45
C CYS A 42 25.86 -13.76 -1.63
N ALA A 43 26.75 -14.64 -2.08
CA ALA A 43 28.14 -14.32 -2.38
C ALA A 43 28.31 -13.23 -3.44
N ALA A 44 27.40 -13.15 -4.44
CA ALA A 44 27.40 -12.11 -5.46
C ALA A 44 27.18 -10.70 -4.88
N LEU A 45 26.49 -10.62 -3.74
CA LEU A 45 26.22 -9.36 -3.02
C LEU A 45 27.20 -9.13 -1.85
N ARG A 46 28.24 -9.98 -1.71
CA ARG A 46 29.11 -10.03 -0.52
C ARG A 46 28.29 -10.17 0.78
N ALA A 47 27.19 -10.91 0.71
CA ALA A 47 26.31 -11.21 1.82
C ALA A 47 26.50 -12.66 2.26
N THR A 48 26.18 -12.93 3.52
CA THR A 48 26.30 -14.27 4.11
C THR A 48 24.94 -14.98 4.01
N PRO A 49 24.85 -16.20 3.46
CA PRO A 49 23.58 -16.93 3.41
C PRO A 49 23.09 -17.26 4.81
N VAL A 50 21.79 -17.07 5.03
CA VAL A 50 21.09 -17.55 6.22
C VAL A 50 20.59 -18.95 5.91
N ASN A 51 21.18 -19.96 6.54
CA ASN A 51 20.61 -21.30 6.49
C ASN A 51 19.21 -21.22 7.15
N PRO A 52 18.12 -21.73 6.54
CA PRO A 52 16.83 -21.75 7.20
C PRO A 52 17.00 -22.45 8.55
N ALA A 53 16.85 -21.69 9.63
CA ALA A 53 16.82 -22.27 10.95
C ALA A 53 15.72 -23.34 10.97
N THR A 54 16.00 -24.49 11.58
CA THR A 54 14.96 -25.42 12.04
C THR A 54 13.82 -24.60 12.62
N PRO A 55 12.55 -24.89 12.25
CA PRO A 55 11.41 -24.04 12.57
C PRO A 55 11.43 -23.78 14.07
N THR A 56 11.92 -22.61 14.41
CA THR A 56 11.87 -22.11 15.77
C THR A 56 10.43 -21.65 15.89
N ASP A 57 9.73 -22.08 16.94
CA ASP A 57 8.40 -21.60 17.34
C ASP A 57 8.46 -20.07 17.49
N THR A 58 8.46 -19.39 16.36
CA THR A 58 8.33 -17.94 16.28
C THR A 58 6.87 -17.74 16.59
N PRO A 59 6.54 -17.07 17.70
CA PRO A 59 5.15 -16.84 18.05
C PRO A 59 4.45 -16.25 16.83
N ALA A 60 3.35 -16.87 16.42
CA ALA A 60 2.55 -16.34 15.33
C ALA A 60 2.28 -14.85 15.61
N PRO A 61 2.39 -13.97 14.60
CA PRO A 61 2.19 -12.55 14.79
C PRO A 61 0.87 -12.34 15.51
N SER A 62 0.92 -11.73 16.70
CA SER A 62 -0.26 -11.56 17.54
C SER A 62 -1.22 -10.56 16.88
N GLY A 63 -2.46 -10.98 16.69
CA GLY A 63 -3.57 -10.15 16.22
C GLY A 63 -3.99 -10.39 14.76
N PRO A 64 -4.92 -9.56 14.22
CA PRO A 64 -5.62 -9.86 12.97
C PRO A 64 -4.67 -9.96 11.77
N PRO A 65 -4.99 -10.85 10.81
CA PRO A 65 -4.27 -10.89 9.54
C PRO A 65 -4.38 -9.53 8.83
N PRO A 66 -3.39 -9.15 8.03
CA PRO A 66 -3.47 -7.90 7.28
C PRO A 66 -4.63 -7.95 6.29
N VAL A 67 -5.41 -6.87 6.24
CA VAL A 67 -6.42 -6.67 5.20
C VAL A 67 -5.69 -6.35 3.90
N LEU A 68 -5.87 -7.20 2.89
CA LEU A 68 -5.25 -7.04 1.57
C LEU A 68 -6.19 -6.35 0.55
N CYS A 69 -7.45 -6.17 0.94
CA CYS A 69 -8.50 -5.55 0.12
C CYS A 69 -9.51 -4.90 1.07
N ALA A 70 -9.39 -3.60 1.30
CA ALA A 70 -10.40 -2.89 2.09
C ALA A 70 -11.69 -2.73 1.26
N ALA A 71 -12.80 -3.29 1.72
CA ALA A 71 -14.08 -3.24 1.02
C ALA A 71 -14.76 -1.87 1.15
N ASN A 72 -14.53 -1.21 2.29
CA ASN A 72 -15.10 0.08 2.65
C ASN A 72 -14.08 0.98 3.37
N ILE A 73 -14.45 2.25 3.56
CA ILE A 73 -13.54 3.28 4.07
C ILE A 73 -13.15 3.08 5.54
N GLU A 74 -14.04 2.50 6.35
CA GLU A 74 -13.76 2.23 7.76
C GLU A 74 -12.76 1.09 7.90
N GLU A 75 -12.90 0.05 7.09
CA GLU A 75 -11.93 -1.05 7.03
C GLU A 75 -10.55 -0.56 6.54
N LEU A 76 -10.51 0.35 5.56
CA LEU A 76 -9.28 0.99 5.11
C LEU A 76 -8.64 1.80 6.25
N ARG A 77 -9.43 2.62 6.95
CA ARG A 77 -8.98 3.41 8.11
C ARG A 77 -8.38 2.53 9.20
N GLN A 78 -9.09 1.48 9.60
CA GLN A 78 -8.63 0.55 10.64
C GLN A 78 -7.34 -0.15 10.22
N SER A 79 -7.22 -0.54 8.94
CA SER A 79 -6.00 -1.17 8.43
C SER A 79 -4.78 -0.24 8.49
N VAL A 80 -4.98 1.06 8.25
CA VAL A 80 -3.93 2.07 8.44
C VAL A 80 -3.55 2.20 9.92
N ILE A 81 -4.54 2.30 10.82
CA ILE A 81 -4.29 2.39 12.26
C ILE A 81 -3.51 1.17 12.76
N ASP A 82 -3.90 -0.04 12.33
CA ASP A 82 -3.24 -1.29 12.69
C ASP A 82 -1.80 -1.36 12.17
N ALA A 83 -1.52 -0.79 10.99
CA ALA A 83 -0.17 -0.72 10.45
C ALA A 83 0.73 0.20 11.31
N PHE A 84 0.24 1.37 11.72
CA PHE A 84 0.97 2.28 12.62
C PHE A 84 1.16 1.68 14.02
N ALA A 85 0.13 1.05 14.59
CA ALA A 85 0.22 0.41 15.91
C ALA A 85 1.33 -0.66 15.96
N ARG A 86 1.61 -1.31 14.83
CA ARG A 86 2.66 -2.32 14.68
C ARG A 86 3.98 -1.77 14.14
N ARG A 87 4.03 -0.50 13.73
CA ARG A 87 5.12 0.11 12.95
C ARG A 87 5.50 -0.73 11.73
N ASP A 88 4.51 -1.26 11.03
CA ASP A 88 4.68 -2.23 9.96
C ASP A 88 4.51 -1.56 8.58
N SER A 89 5.64 -1.20 7.97
CA SER A 89 5.68 -0.56 6.65
C SER A 89 5.25 -1.49 5.52
N VAL A 90 5.33 -2.81 5.71
CA VAL A 90 4.86 -3.79 4.72
C VAL A 90 3.34 -3.82 4.72
N ARG A 91 2.71 -3.83 5.90
CA ARG A 91 1.25 -3.70 6.02
C ARG A 91 0.73 -2.41 5.41
N MET A 92 1.35 -1.27 5.73
CA MET A 92 0.96 0.01 5.13
C MET A 92 1.18 0.00 3.61
N GLY A 93 2.30 -0.57 3.14
CA GLY A 93 2.61 -0.67 1.72
C GLY A 93 1.64 -1.56 0.93
N GLY A 94 1.00 -2.53 1.61
CA GLY A 94 -0.08 -3.34 1.07
C GLY A 94 -1.39 -2.57 0.82
N LEU A 95 -1.55 -1.38 1.40
CA LEU A 95 -2.71 -0.50 1.17
C LEU A 95 -2.45 0.53 0.06
N ILE A 96 -1.20 0.69 -0.39
CA ILE A 96 -0.82 1.63 -1.44
C ILE A 96 -1.07 1.02 -2.83
N LEU A 97 -1.74 1.76 -3.70
CA LEU A 97 -1.83 1.47 -5.12
C LEU A 97 -0.57 1.94 -5.85
N TRP A 98 0.36 1.02 -6.02
CA TRP A 98 1.58 1.23 -6.79
C TRP A 98 1.22 1.29 -8.30
N ASP A 99 1.30 2.45 -8.95
CA ASP A 99 0.99 2.62 -10.37
C ASP A 99 2.19 3.23 -11.11
N GLY A 100 2.60 2.65 -12.25
CA GLY A 100 3.49 3.30 -13.22
C GLY A 100 4.91 3.70 -12.78
N TYR A 101 5.44 3.22 -11.65
CA TYR A 101 6.75 3.67 -11.15
C TYR A 101 7.94 3.12 -11.96
N GLY A 102 8.86 4.01 -12.34
CA GLY A 102 10.25 3.64 -12.59
C GLY A 102 10.93 3.21 -11.27
N ARG A 103 11.89 2.27 -11.32
CA ARG A 103 12.52 1.65 -10.13
C ARG A 103 12.90 2.65 -9.02
N GLY A 104 13.40 3.84 -9.38
CA GLY A 104 13.82 4.86 -8.41
C GLY A 104 12.69 5.47 -7.60
N ALA A 105 11.56 5.77 -8.23
CA ALA A 105 10.43 6.43 -7.57
C ALA A 105 9.71 5.48 -6.58
N ALA A 106 9.56 4.19 -6.94
CA ALA A 106 9.05 3.19 -5.99
C ALA A 106 9.94 3.05 -4.75
N ILE A 107 11.28 3.08 -4.90
CA ILE A 107 12.21 3.00 -3.76
C ILE A 107 12.11 4.23 -2.86
N ALA A 108 11.95 5.43 -3.44
CA ALA A 108 11.79 6.67 -2.67
C ALA A 108 10.52 6.61 -1.82
N ASP A 109 9.40 6.18 -2.42
CA ASP A 109 8.11 6.07 -1.74
C ASP A 109 8.15 5.01 -0.62
N ILE A 110 8.79 3.85 -0.85
CA ILE A 110 9.00 2.83 0.19
C ILE A 110 9.80 3.39 1.37
N ARG A 111 10.86 4.18 1.11
CA ARG A 111 11.63 4.80 2.20
C ARG A 111 10.81 5.86 2.94
N ALA A 112 10.07 6.71 2.22
CA ALA A 112 9.20 7.71 2.82
C ALA A 112 8.14 7.03 3.72
N LEU A 113 7.55 5.93 3.25
CA LEU A 113 6.61 5.14 4.02
C LEU A 113 7.24 4.52 5.27
N THR A 114 8.49 4.03 5.15
CA THR A 114 9.22 3.46 6.29
C THR A 114 9.48 4.53 7.35
N ALA A 115 9.93 5.73 6.94
CA ALA A 115 10.12 6.86 7.86
C ALA A 115 8.80 7.32 8.49
N LEU A 116 7.69 7.31 7.73
CA LEU A 116 6.37 7.62 8.24
C LEU A 116 5.93 6.65 9.36
N MET A 117 6.16 5.34 9.18
CA MET A 117 5.81 4.33 10.20
C MET A 117 6.61 4.44 11.50
N GLU A 118 7.72 5.17 11.50
CA GLU A 118 8.49 5.45 12.73
C GLU A 118 7.85 6.56 13.59
N GLN A 119 6.98 7.38 12.99
CA GLN A 119 6.31 8.48 13.67
C GLN A 119 5.05 8.02 14.42
N PRO A 120 4.79 8.55 15.63
CA PRO A 120 3.53 8.34 16.33
C PRO A 120 2.34 8.87 15.50
N LEU A 121 1.32 8.02 15.30
CA LEU A 121 0.05 8.43 14.71
C LEU A 121 -0.78 9.20 15.74
N LEU A 122 -1.13 10.44 15.43
CA LEU A 122 -1.95 11.30 16.29
C LEU A 122 -3.42 11.23 15.89
N GLN A 123 -3.71 11.28 14.58
CA GLN A 123 -5.07 11.31 14.06
C GLN A 123 -5.15 10.80 12.62
N VAL A 124 -6.29 10.21 12.27
CA VAL A 124 -6.65 9.81 10.91
C VAL A 124 -7.98 10.47 10.57
N ASP A 125 -7.97 11.41 9.63
CA ASP A 125 -9.17 12.04 9.11
C ASP A 125 -9.63 11.34 7.84
N LEU A 126 -10.94 11.09 7.80
CA LEU A 126 -11.63 10.56 6.63
C LEU A 126 -12.28 11.70 5.85
N PRO A 127 -12.54 11.52 4.54
CA PRO A 127 -13.35 12.45 3.80
C PRO A 127 -14.71 12.58 4.50
N ALA A 128 -15.15 13.81 4.72
CA ALA A 128 -16.48 14.05 5.27
C ALA A 128 -17.50 13.38 4.35
N PRO A 129 -18.46 12.59 4.86
CA PRO A 129 -19.56 12.14 4.03
C PRO A 129 -20.18 13.40 3.43
N ALA A 130 -20.36 13.42 2.11
CA ALA A 130 -21.07 14.51 1.45
C ALA A 130 -22.37 14.67 2.23
N ALA A 131 -22.48 15.78 2.97
CA ALA A 131 -23.72 16.10 3.63
C ALA A 131 -24.69 16.30 2.47
N SER A 132 -25.50 15.27 2.19
CA SER A 132 -26.77 15.47 1.55
C SER A 132 -27.38 16.59 2.35
N ALA A 133 -27.51 17.78 1.76
CA ALA A 133 -28.18 18.89 2.40
C ALA A 133 -29.49 18.29 2.90
N ALA A 134 -29.59 18.08 4.22
CA ALA A 134 -30.83 17.65 4.81
C ALA A 134 -31.78 18.76 4.41
N ALA A 135 -32.74 18.44 3.54
CA ALA A 135 -33.80 19.36 3.21
C ALA A 135 -34.32 19.84 4.57
N LEU A 136 -34.11 21.14 4.85
CA LEU A 136 -34.77 21.80 5.96
C LEU A 136 -36.26 21.41 5.84
N PRO A 137 -36.93 21.04 6.94
CA PRO A 137 -38.35 20.72 6.87
C PRO A 137 -39.07 21.83 6.11
N ASP A 138 -39.93 21.44 5.15
CA ASP A 138 -40.63 22.18 4.07
C ASP A 138 -41.33 23.51 4.43
N ASN A 139 -41.11 24.08 5.61
CA ASN A 139 -41.86 25.21 6.15
C ASN A 139 -41.14 26.56 6.07
N TRP A 140 -40.14 26.72 5.19
CA TRP A 140 -39.56 28.05 4.90
C TRP A 140 -39.52 28.30 3.39
N PRO A 141 -40.26 29.29 2.87
CA PRO A 141 -40.17 29.63 1.46
C PRO A 141 -38.77 30.17 1.14
N PRO A 142 -38.09 29.69 0.09
CA PRO A 142 -36.79 30.21 -0.28
C PRO A 142 -36.93 31.68 -0.66
N LEU A 143 -36.08 32.55 -0.10
CA LEU A 143 -35.89 33.89 -0.67
C LEU A 143 -35.32 33.69 -2.07
N ALA A 144 -36.05 34.15 -3.08
CA ALA A 144 -35.60 34.09 -4.48
C ALA A 144 -34.35 34.97 -4.63
N GLY A 145 -33.16 34.37 -4.55
CA GLY A 145 -31.92 35.10 -4.75
C GLY A 145 -30.63 34.43 -4.29
N ASP A 146 -30.67 33.46 -3.38
CA ASP A 146 -29.43 32.84 -2.91
C ASP A 146 -28.96 31.72 -3.87
N PRO A 147 -27.79 31.86 -4.53
CA PRO A 147 -27.21 30.75 -5.25
C PRO A 147 -26.92 29.63 -4.24
N ALA A 148 -27.54 28.47 -4.44
CA ALA A 148 -27.25 27.29 -3.65
C ALA A 148 -25.73 27.09 -3.61
N PRO A 149 -25.09 26.99 -2.42
CA PRO A 149 -23.67 26.71 -2.36
C PRO A 149 -23.45 25.39 -3.09
N ALA A 150 -22.70 25.44 -4.19
CA ALA A 150 -22.28 24.23 -4.89
C ALA A 150 -21.60 23.34 -3.84
N ALA A 151 -22.17 22.16 -3.60
CA ALA A 151 -21.54 21.16 -2.76
C ALA A 151 -20.20 20.82 -3.39
N THR A 152 -19.12 21.43 -2.91
CA THR A 152 -17.76 20.99 -3.19
C THR A 152 -17.69 19.58 -2.64
N VAL A 153 -17.77 18.58 -3.52
CA VAL A 153 -17.51 17.18 -3.19
C VAL A 153 -16.15 17.18 -2.48
N ALA A 154 -16.16 16.90 -1.17
CA ALA A 154 -14.91 16.81 -0.43
C ALA A 154 -14.04 15.77 -1.14
N PRO A 155 -12.75 16.06 -1.40
CA PRO A 155 -11.89 15.09 -2.07
C PRO A 155 -11.90 13.80 -1.25
N ASP A 156 -12.02 12.65 -1.92
CA ASP A 156 -11.92 11.30 -1.34
C ASP A 156 -10.49 11.09 -0.81
N GLN A 157 -10.08 11.85 0.20
CA GLN A 157 -8.72 11.87 0.74
C GLN A 157 -8.71 11.43 2.19
N LEU A 158 -7.76 10.55 2.50
CA LEU A 158 -7.40 10.16 3.85
C LEU A 158 -6.21 11.03 4.29
N VAL A 159 -6.37 11.72 5.42
CA VAL A 159 -5.34 12.60 5.97
C VAL A 159 -4.81 12.02 7.27
N LEU A 160 -3.50 11.84 7.34
CA LEU A 160 -2.81 11.37 8.54
C LEU A 160 -2.12 12.53 9.22
N HIS A 161 -2.23 12.58 10.54
CA HIS A 161 -1.45 13.49 11.37
C HIS A 161 -0.52 12.66 12.24
N THR A 162 0.77 12.95 12.15
CA THR A 162 1.82 12.26 12.90
C THR A 162 2.63 13.26 13.72
N ALA A 163 3.25 12.79 14.80
CA ALA A 163 4.25 13.61 15.50
C ALA A 163 5.54 13.65 14.66
N GLY A 164 5.91 14.83 14.18
CA GLY A 164 7.17 15.03 13.47
C GLY A 164 8.38 14.81 14.37
N ALA A 165 9.53 14.59 13.73
CA ALA A 165 10.78 14.29 14.44
C ALA A 165 11.27 15.42 15.35
N ASP A 166 10.85 16.65 15.08
CA ASP A 166 11.13 17.88 15.84
C ASP A 166 10.03 18.21 16.87
N GLY A 167 9.01 17.37 16.99
CA GLY A 167 7.84 17.61 17.82
C GLY A 167 6.76 18.47 17.15
N ALA A 168 6.99 18.98 15.94
CA ALA A 168 5.96 19.64 15.15
C ALA A 168 5.05 18.58 14.49
N GLY A 169 3.74 18.82 14.46
CA GLY A 169 2.82 17.91 13.75
C GLY A 169 3.13 17.86 12.25
N SER A 170 3.16 16.66 11.68
CA SER A 170 3.32 16.44 10.24
C SER A 170 2.02 15.87 9.66
N THR A 171 1.62 16.35 8.48
CA THR A 171 0.39 15.93 7.82
C THR A 171 0.70 15.23 6.50
N TRP A 172 0.12 14.06 6.29
CA TRP A 172 0.26 13.26 5.07
C TRP A 172 -1.11 13.07 4.43
N ARG A 173 -1.20 13.20 3.11
CA ARG A 173 -2.47 13.09 2.37
C ARG A 173 -2.38 11.98 1.34
N PHE A 174 -3.42 11.16 1.30
CA PHE A 174 -3.57 10.08 0.35
C PHE A 174 -4.94 10.19 -0.33
N ASP A 175 -4.95 10.10 -1.66
CA ASP A 175 -6.19 9.88 -2.39
C ASP A 175 -6.67 8.44 -2.18
N ILE A 176 -7.97 8.28 -1.98
CA ILE A 176 -8.64 6.99 -1.85
C ILE A 176 -9.19 6.61 -3.23
N VAL A 177 -8.71 5.50 -3.77
CA VAL A 177 -9.05 5.05 -5.13
C VAL A 177 -9.69 3.67 -5.08
N ARG A 178 -10.82 3.49 -5.78
CA ARG A 178 -11.42 2.16 -5.97
C ARG A 178 -10.81 1.46 -7.19
N ARG A 179 -10.18 0.31 -6.99
CA ARG A 179 -9.60 -0.52 -8.07
C ARG A 179 -9.71 -2.00 -7.71
N ALA A 180 -10.09 -2.82 -8.69
CA ALA A 180 -10.30 -4.26 -8.53
C ALA A 180 -11.27 -4.64 -7.37
N GLY A 181 -12.30 -3.82 -7.14
CA GLY A 181 -13.29 -4.03 -6.08
C GLY A 181 -12.87 -3.51 -4.70
N CYS A 182 -11.59 -3.20 -4.48
CA CYS A 182 -11.04 -2.73 -3.21
C CYS A 182 -10.83 -1.21 -3.21
N LEU A 183 -10.73 -0.63 -2.02
CA LEU A 183 -10.20 0.72 -1.81
C LEU A 183 -8.69 0.65 -1.55
N TRP A 184 -7.97 1.57 -2.18
CA TRP A 184 -6.52 1.72 -2.09
C TRP A 184 -6.15 3.16 -1.80
N LEU A 185 -4.96 3.37 -1.24
CA LEU A 185 -4.36 4.68 -1.05
C LEU A 185 -3.41 5.01 -2.20
N ARG A 186 -3.38 6.26 -2.62
CA ARG A 186 -2.40 6.79 -3.56
C ARG A 186 -1.83 8.08 -3.00
N ASN A 187 -0.54 8.33 -3.20
CA ASN A 187 0.05 9.60 -2.78
C ASN A 187 -0.67 10.75 -3.50
N ALA A 188 -1.25 11.68 -2.73
CA ALA A 188 -1.80 12.90 -3.29
C ALA A 188 -0.63 13.82 -3.73
N PRO A 189 -0.75 14.52 -4.87
CA PRO A 189 0.28 15.43 -5.37
C PRO A 189 0.48 16.68 -4.49
#